data_AF-A0A6F8PQA7-F1
#
_entry.id   AF-A0A6F8PQA7-F1
#
_cell.length_a   1.000
_cell.length_b   1.000
_cell.length_c   1.000
_cell.angle_alpha   90.00
_cell.angle_beta   90.00
_cell.angle_gamma   90.00
#
_symmetry.space_group_name_H-M   'P 1'
#
loop_
_entity.id
_entity.type
_entity.pdbx_description
1 polymer ?
#
loop_
_entity_poly.entity_id
_entity_poly.type
_entity_poly.pdbx_seq_one_letter_code
_entity_poly.pdbx_strand_id
1 'polypeptide(L)'
;MHPTICSRASVNLKEQFKSLFSVSSSNITSPYQTSVSIDMLDELSIPSLFALLSHASPSYIDAGQLLVSTRHLASTDESDGRSYNVFTRLSSSERKLLGYYNYDISSCLQIVSFGLLYRYSSNPELFSDYCLVFNYAWDTDFKRSFRQQISNDIVIDESDVKKELTAFANGKRNSHLEHPMLEMFQQQSDRLRREVLALIFTYEPDVFAIALSQSRKDLPDNVNWIDIEAPEEPALAYAKSSVFFFVWTYYEKQIRDAMLSLVDDGIPLHDAIYSRRIVSPDTFEKAIFDQTGFEVKIA
;
A
#
# COMPACT_ATOMS: atom_id res chain seq x y z
N MET A 1 -26.63 49.10 32.77
CA MET A 1 -25.51 48.21 32.46
C MET A 1 -26.00 47.16 31.48
N HIS A 2 -25.77 47.38 30.18
CA HIS A 2 -26.06 46.38 29.13
C HIS A 2 -24.77 45.62 28.81
N PRO A 3 -24.80 44.29 28.72
CA PRO A 3 -23.64 43.53 28.28
C PRO A 3 -23.52 43.61 26.76
N THR A 4 -22.37 44.10 26.30
CA THR A 4 -21.97 44.06 24.89
C THR A 4 -21.66 42.61 24.52
N ILE A 5 -22.51 42.01 23.70
CA ILE A 5 -22.26 40.69 23.10
C ILE A 5 -21.13 40.87 22.09
N CYS A 6 -19.97 40.31 22.40
CA CYS A 6 -18.84 40.21 21.50
C CYS A 6 -19.20 39.20 20.39
N SER A 7 -19.57 39.69 19.20
CA SER A 7 -19.80 38.85 18.04
C SER A 7 -18.47 38.23 17.63
N ARG A 8 -18.33 36.90 17.78
CA ARG A 8 -17.24 36.16 17.15
C ARG A 8 -17.37 36.32 15.64
N ALA A 9 -16.44 37.04 15.02
CA ALA A 9 -16.29 37.02 13.58
C ALA A 9 -15.97 35.59 13.15
N SER A 10 -16.91 34.93 12.46
CA SER A 10 -16.60 33.73 11.70
C SER A 10 -15.65 34.14 10.59
N VAL A 11 -14.37 33.82 10.73
CA VAL A 11 -13.39 34.03 9.66
C VAL A 11 -13.81 33.12 8.50
N ASN A 12 -14.33 33.73 7.43
CA ASN A 12 -14.64 33.02 6.21
C ASN A 12 -13.33 32.73 5.48
N LEU A 13 -12.69 31.62 5.85
CA LEU A 13 -11.46 31.13 5.25
C LEU A 13 -11.55 31.10 3.72
N LYS A 14 -12.73 30.89 3.12
CA LYS A 14 -12.94 30.88 1.66
C LYS A 14 -12.60 32.21 0.99
N GLU A 15 -13.01 33.32 1.58
CA GLU A 15 -12.78 34.68 1.03
C GLU A 15 -11.31 35.07 1.15
N GLN A 16 -10.69 34.75 2.30
CA GLN A 16 -9.27 34.99 2.53
C GLN A 16 -8.40 34.10 1.63
N PHE A 17 -8.80 32.86 1.37
CA PHE A 17 -8.03 31.95 0.50
C PHE A 17 -8.10 32.36 -0.98
N LYS A 18 -9.29 32.76 -1.47
CA LYS A 18 -9.47 33.23 -2.85
C LYS A 18 -8.67 34.50 -3.16
N SER A 19 -8.47 35.37 -2.17
CA SER A 19 -7.74 36.64 -2.34
C SER A 19 -6.21 36.50 -2.36
N LEU A 20 -5.65 35.39 -1.83
CA LEU A 20 -4.19 35.25 -1.67
C LEU A 20 -3.45 34.72 -2.91
N PHE A 21 -4.13 34.16 -3.91
CA PHE A 21 -3.47 33.31 -4.92
C PHE A 21 -3.99 33.48 -6.36
N SER A 22 -4.22 34.72 -6.81
CA SER A 22 -4.53 34.97 -8.24
C SER A 22 -3.25 35.11 -9.08
N VAL A 23 -2.84 34.03 -9.76
CA VAL A 23 -1.83 34.07 -10.84
C VAL A 23 -2.24 33.06 -11.90
N SER A 24 -2.41 33.51 -13.15
CA SER A 24 -2.78 32.65 -14.29
C SER A 24 -1.54 32.22 -15.09
N SER A 25 -1.42 30.93 -15.36
CA SER A 25 -0.62 30.42 -16.49
C SER A 25 -1.21 29.09 -16.98
N SER A 26 -1.33 28.95 -18.30
CA SER A 26 -2.07 27.86 -18.96
C SER A 26 -1.19 26.64 -19.31
N ASN A 27 -1.73 25.46 -19.01
CA ASN A 27 -1.58 24.17 -19.71
C ASN A 27 -0.18 23.58 -19.93
N ILE A 28 0.52 23.25 -18.85
CA ILE A 28 1.44 22.10 -18.81
C ILE A 28 1.17 21.35 -17.51
N THR A 29 0.22 20.41 -17.50
CA THR A 29 0.08 19.50 -16.35
C THR A 29 1.21 18.49 -16.42
N SER A 30 2.17 18.61 -15.51
CA SER A 30 3.18 17.59 -15.28
C SER A 30 2.48 16.25 -14.94
N PRO A 31 3.02 15.08 -15.33
CA PRO A 31 2.46 13.78 -14.93
C PRO A 31 2.41 13.58 -13.41
N TYR A 32 3.08 14.45 -12.65
CA TYR A 32 3.10 14.47 -11.19
C TYR A 32 2.20 15.56 -10.60
N GLN A 33 1.11 15.92 -11.27
CA GLN A 33 0.15 16.89 -10.77
C GLN A 33 -1.27 16.36 -10.92
N THR A 34 -2.09 16.66 -9.93
CA THR A 34 -3.53 16.50 -10.03
C THR A 34 -4.26 17.78 -9.62
N SER A 35 -5.39 18.01 -10.25
CA SER A 35 -6.28 19.12 -9.93
C SER A 35 -7.30 18.71 -8.86
N VAL A 36 -7.42 19.51 -7.81
CA VAL A 36 -8.43 19.39 -6.75
C VAL A 36 -9.35 20.60 -6.78
N SER A 37 -10.67 20.40 -6.78
CA SER A 37 -11.62 21.52 -6.70
C SER A 37 -11.51 22.21 -5.33
N ILE A 38 -11.41 23.55 -5.33
CA ILE A 38 -11.37 24.33 -4.08
C ILE A 38 -12.64 24.13 -3.26
N ASP A 39 -13.80 23.95 -3.91
CA ASP A 39 -15.07 23.74 -3.21
C ASP A 39 -15.10 22.41 -2.42
N MET A 40 -14.27 21.44 -2.80
CA MET A 40 -14.15 20.16 -2.08
C MET A 40 -13.23 20.24 -0.86
N LEU A 41 -12.43 21.31 -0.73
CA LEU A 41 -11.44 21.43 0.34
C LEU A 41 -12.08 21.58 1.73
N ASP A 42 -13.28 22.16 1.82
CA ASP A 42 -13.99 22.35 3.08
C ASP A 42 -14.54 21.04 3.67
N GLU A 43 -14.69 20.03 2.82
CA GLU A 43 -15.17 18.70 3.21
C GLU A 43 -14.03 17.78 3.66
N LEU A 44 -12.77 18.22 3.54
CA LEU A 44 -11.60 17.50 4.02
C LEU A 44 -11.37 17.75 5.51
N SER A 45 -10.79 16.75 6.18
CA SER A 45 -10.23 16.95 7.50
C SER A 45 -9.09 17.97 7.46
N ILE A 46 -8.89 18.69 8.57
CA ILE A 46 -7.81 19.68 8.70
C ILE A 46 -6.44 19.10 8.33
N PRO A 47 -6.03 17.88 8.79
CA PRO A 47 -4.76 17.29 8.38
C PRO A 47 -4.64 17.07 6.86
N SER A 48 -5.69 16.55 6.22
CA SER A 48 -5.72 16.32 4.77
C SER A 48 -5.68 17.62 3.99
N LEU A 49 -6.40 18.64 4.44
CA LEU A 49 -6.35 19.98 3.86
C LEU A 49 -4.92 20.53 3.89
N PHE A 50 -4.28 20.55 5.07
CA PHE A 50 -2.90 21.03 5.18
C PHE A 50 -1.93 20.23 4.31
N ALA A 51 -2.10 18.90 4.21
CA ALA A 51 -1.29 18.08 3.33
C ALA A 51 -1.43 18.50 1.86
N LEU A 52 -2.65 18.68 1.35
CA LEU A 52 -2.86 19.13 -0.03
C LEU A 52 -2.28 20.54 -0.26
N LEU A 53 -2.52 21.46 0.67
CA LEU A 53 -2.03 22.84 0.57
C LEU A 53 -0.50 22.93 0.62
N SER A 54 0.17 22.12 1.45
CA SER A 54 1.64 22.11 1.52
C SER A 54 2.31 21.56 0.26
N HIS A 55 1.56 20.85 -0.58
CA HIS A 55 2.01 20.29 -1.84
C HIS A 55 1.35 20.95 -3.07
N ALA A 56 0.59 22.02 -2.85
CA ALA A 56 -0.02 22.78 -3.92
C ALA A 56 1.01 23.69 -4.60
N SER A 57 0.87 23.84 -5.92
CA SER A 57 1.66 24.82 -6.67
C SER A 57 1.05 26.22 -6.49
N PRO A 58 1.82 27.21 -5.97
CA PRO A 58 1.32 28.58 -5.80
C PRO A 58 0.92 29.26 -7.12
N SER A 59 1.46 28.76 -8.24
CA SER A 59 1.30 29.33 -9.58
C SER A 59 0.06 28.84 -10.34
N TYR A 60 -0.77 27.98 -9.74
CA TYR A 60 -1.90 27.35 -10.45
C TYR A 60 -3.16 27.24 -9.58
N ILE A 61 -3.66 28.39 -9.14
CA ILE A 61 -5.08 28.52 -8.82
C ILE A 61 -5.74 29.19 -10.03
N ASP A 62 -6.15 28.36 -10.98
CA ASP A 62 -6.96 28.79 -12.11
C ASP A 62 -8.35 28.18 -11.99
N ALA A 63 -9.38 28.97 -12.33
CA ALA A 63 -10.78 28.53 -12.42
C ALA A 63 -11.35 27.76 -11.19
N GLY A 64 -10.89 28.05 -9.97
CA GLY A 64 -11.40 27.39 -8.75
C GLY A 64 -10.80 26.01 -8.47
N GLN A 65 -9.66 25.69 -9.09
CA GLN A 65 -8.93 24.44 -8.86
C GLN A 65 -7.57 24.70 -8.21
N LEU A 66 -7.10 23.73 -7.44
CA LEU A 66 -5.79 23.67 -6.80
C LEU A 66 -4.98 22.58 -7.48
N LEU A 67 -3.87 22.91 -8.13
CA LEU A 67 -2.94 21.90 -8.63
C LEU A 67 -2.03 21.40 -7.50
N VAL A 68 -2.12 20.12 -7.20
CA VAL A 68 -1.37 19.44 -6.14
C VAL A 68 -0.34 18.50 -6.75
N SER A 69 0.91 18.60 -6.29
CA SER A 69 1.98 17.69 -6.70
C SER A 69 1.77 16.29 -6.13
N THR A 70 1.82 15.28 -7.00
CA THR A 70 1.79 13.84 -6.66
C THR A 70 3.19 13.20 -6.69
N ARG A 71 4.26 14.01 -6.68
CA ARG A 71 5.64 13.53 -6.56
C ARG A 71 5.85 12.66 -5.33
N HIS A 72 6.78 11.72 -5.45
CA HIS A 72 7.29 10.92 -4.35
C HIS A 72 7.82 11.77 -3.20
N LEU A 73 7.50 11.36 -1.97
CA LEU A 73 7.85 12.03 -0.73
C LEU A 73 8.72 11.17 0.20
N ALA A 74 8.89 9.87 -0.08
CA ALA A 74 9.77 9.03 0.72
C ALA A 74 11.23 9.11 0.24
N SER A 75 12.12 8.51 1.02
CA SER A 75 13.57 8.49 0.75
C SER A 75 14.03 7.19 0.08
N THR A 76 13.09 6.30 -0.21
CA THR A 76 13.30 5.08 -1.01
C THR A 76 13.19 5.43 -2.49
N ASP A 77 13.80 4.63 -3.36
CA ASP A 77 13.66 4.84 -4.79
C ASP A 77 12.28 4.36 -5.28
N GLU A 78 11.51 5.25 -5.88
CA GLU A 78 10.20 4.89 -6.41
C GLU A 78 10.28 4.11 -7.73
N SER A 79 11.43 4.09 -8.41
CA SER A 79 11.62 3.23 -9.59
C SER A 79 11.57 1.74 -9.25
N ASP A 80 11.87 1.42 -7.98
CA ASP A 80 12.15 0.06 -7.53
C ASP A 80 11.09 -0.48 -6.56
N GLY A 81 10.07 0.30 -6.20
CA GLY A 81 9.04 -0.16 -5.26
C GLY A 81 7.88 0.79 -5.04
N ARG A 82 7.53 1.00 -3.77
CA ARG A 82 6.35 1.79 -3.38
C ARG A 82 6.55 3.28 -3.64
N SER A 83 5.55 3.92 -4.25
CA SER A 83 5.46 5.37 -4.29
C SER A 83 4.63 5.90 -3.11
N TYR A 84 5.15 6.93 -2.44
CA TYR A 84 4.51 7.61 -1.32
C TYR A 84 4.33 9.08 -1.71
N ASN A 85 3.12 9.45 -2.17
CA ASN A 85 2.80 10.83 -2.51
C ASN A 85 1.83 11.43 -1.48
N VAL A 86 1.40 12.67 -1.70
CA VAL A 86 0.48 13.38 -0.78
C VAL A 86 -0.84 12.63 -0.55
N PHE A 87 -1.33 11.83 -1.52
CA PHE A 87 -2.57 11.06 -1.37
C PHE A 87 -2.47 9.98 -0.30
N THR A 88 -1.27 9.59 0.13
CA THR A 88 -1.06 8.67 1.28
C THR A 88 -1.52 9.27 2.60
N ARG A 89 -1.64 10.60 2.67
CA ARG A 89 -2.09 11.32 3.87
C ARG A 89 -3.60 11.50 3.94
N LEU A 90 -4.31 11.23 2.85
CA LEU A 90 -5.76 11.33 2.79
C LEU A 90 -6.39 10.02 3.30
N SER A 91 -7.60 10.08 3.82
CA SER A 91 -8.41 8.88 4.05
C SER A 91 -9.00 8.36 2.74
N SER A 92 -9.44 7.09 2.73
CA SER A 92 -10.13 6.52 1.57
C SER A 92 -11.42 7.28 1.22
N SER A 93 -12.18 7.71 2.24
CA SER A 93 -13.39 8.52 2.05
C SER A 93 -13.09 9.89 1.45
N GLU A 94 -12.01 10.55 1.85
CA GLU A 94 -11.61 11.83 1.27
C GLU A 94 -11.12 11.67 -0.17
N ARG A 95 -10.36 10.61 -0.50
CA ARG A 95 -10.00 10.34 -1.90
C ARG A 95 -11.23 10.13 -2.78
N LYS A 96 -12.22 9.38 -2.27
CA LYS A 96 -13.51 9.18 -2.95
C LYS A 96 -14.29 10.49 -3.14
N LEU A 97 -14.30 11.35 -2.13
CA LEU A 97 -14.89 12.68 -2.21
C LEU A 97 -14.23 13.54 -3.30
N LEU A 98 -12.91 13.43 -3.47
CA LEU A 98 -12.16 14.07 -4.55
C LEU A 98 -12.38 13.44 -5.94
N GLY A 99 -13.33 12.50 -6.05
CA GLY A 99 -13.75 11.83 -7.27
C GLY A 99 -12.91 10.61 -7.65
N TYR A 100 -12.04 10.12 -6.77
CA TYR A 100 -11.18 8.99 -7.07
C TYR A 100 -11.80 7.65 -6.65
N TYR A 101 -11.86 6.73 -7.60
CA TYR A 101 -12.14 5.32 -7.38
C TYR A 101 -10.84 4.61 -7.00
N ASN A 102 -10.92 3.77 -5.97
CA ASN A 102 -9.82 2.92 -5.51
C ASN A 102 -9.84 1.60 -6.29
N TYR A 103 -8.67 1.12 -6.67
CA TYR A 103 -8.46 -0.21 -7.23
C TYR A 103 -7.33 -0.87 -6.44
N ASP A 104 -7.70 -1.68 -5.45
CA ASP A 104 -6.79 -2.28 -4.48
C ASP A 104 -6.39 -3.70 -4.90
N ILE A 105 -5.11 -4.03 -4.80
CA ILE A 105 -4.63 -5.40 -5.01
C ILE A 105 -4.89 -6.20 -3.74
N SER A 106 -5.95 -7.01 -3.75
CA SER A 106 -6.38 -7.78 -2.58
C SER A 106 -5.28 -8.69 -2.06
N SER A 107 -4.89 -8.50 -0.79
CA SER A 107 -3.84 -9.30 -0.13
C SER A 107 -2.53 -9.35 -0.92
N CYS A 108 -2.11 -8.20 -1.47
CA CYS A 108 -1.01 -8.09 -2.43
C CYS A 108 0.28 -8.84 -2.03
N LEU A 109 0.73 -8.73 -0.78
CA LEU A 109 1.95 -9.39 -0.30
C LEU A 109 1.87 -10.91 -0.51
N GLN A 110 0.77 -11.54 -0.09
CA GLN A 110 0.58 -12.98 -0.22
C GLN A 110 0.47 -13.37 -1.69
N ILE A 111 -0.29 -12.63 -2.49
CA ILE A 111 -0.47 -12.91 -3.92
C ILE A 111 0.86 -12.85 -4.68
N VAL A 112 1.66 -11.81 -4.44
CA VAL A 112 3.00 -11.70 -5.03
C VAL A 112 3.87 -12.88 -4.58
N SER A 113 3.85 -13.20 -3.28
CA SER A 113 4.64 -14.31 -2.74
C SER A 113 4.29 -15.65 -3.38
N PHE A 114 2.99 -15.97 -3.51
CA PHE A 114 2.53 -17.18 -4.18
C PHE A 114 2.81 -17.17 -5.68
N GLY A 115 2.68 -16.03 -6.37
CA GLY A 115 3.04 -15.92 -7.78
C GLY A 115 4.51 -16.18 -8.03
N LEU A 116 5.41 -15.69 -7.16
CA LEU A 116 6.84 -15.97 -7.24
C LEU A 116 7.14 -17.45 -6.97
N LEU A 117 6.56 -18.02 -5.92
CA LEU A 117 6.71 -19.45 -5.62
C LEU A 117 6.16 -20.32 -6.75
N TYR A 118 5.00 -20.00 -7.31
CA TYR A 118 4.43 -20.75 -8.43
C TYR A 118 5.29 -20.64 -9.69
N ARG A 119 5.88 -19.47 -9.94
CA ARG A 119 6.75 -19.23 -11.10
C ARG A 119 8.07 -20.00 -11.03
N TYR A 120 8.73 -20.01 -9.87
CA TYR A 120 10.09 -20.53 -9.75
C TYR A 120 10.19 -21.86 -9.00
N SER A 121 9.21 -22.23 -8.17
CA SER A 121 9.17 -23.53 -7.52
C SER A 121 8.45 -24.55 -8.40
N SER A 122 8.94 -25.78 -8.42
CA SER A 122 8.23 -26.93 -9.00
C SER A 122 7.39 -27.67 -7.96
N ASN A 123 7.00 -27.02 -6.85
CA ASN A 123 6.26 -27.68 -5.77
C ASN A 123 4.77 -27.86 -6.16
N PRO A 124 4.29 -29.08 -6.44
CA PRO A 124 2.89 -29.31 -6.76
C PRO A 124 1.97 -29.11 -5.54
N GLU A 125 2.52 -29.12 -4.33
CA GLU A 125 1.81 -29.02 -3.06
C GLU A 125 1.84 -27.59 -2.48
N LEU A 126 2.31 -26.60 -3.24
CA LEU A 126 2.47 -25.21 -2.78
C LEU A 126 1.22 -24.67 -2.07
N PHE A 127 0.04 -24.82 -2.68
CA PHE A 127 -1.19 -24.27 -2.10
C PHE A 127 -1.70 -25.08 -0.91
N SER A 128 -1.39 -26.38 -0.83
CA SER A 128 -1.74 -27.21 0.33
C SER A 128 -0.81 -26.94 1.52
N ASP A 129 0.49 -26.74 1.28
CA ASP A 129 1.49 -26.43 2.31
C ASP A 129 1.19 -25.12 3.03
N TYR A 130 0.60 -24.16 2.30
CA TYR A 130 0.25 -22.83 2.80
C TYR A 130 -1.26 -22.55 2.78
N CYS A 131 -2.08 -23.59 2.97
CA CYS A 131 -3.52 -23.50 2.77
C CYS A 131 -4.19 -22.36 3.56
N LEU A 132 -3.74 -22.07 4.77
CA LEU A 132 -4.32 -21.04 5.62
C LEU A 132 -4.00 -19.64 5.08
N VAL A 133 -2.74 -19.36 4.78
CA VAL A 133 -2.30 -18.06 4.25
C VAL A 133 -2.84 -17.85 2.82
N PHE A 134 -2.89 -18.91 2.01
CA PHE A 134 -3.44 -18.85 0.65
C PHE A 134 -4.94 -18.57 0.64
N ASN A 135 -5.74 -19.34 1.38
CA ASN A 135 -7.19 -19.11 1.47
C ASN A 135 -7.49 -17.74 2.09
N TYR A 136 -6.73 -17.33 3.11
CA TYR A 136 -6.84 -15.98 3.65
C TYR A 136 -6.51 -14.90 2.62
N ALA A 137 -5.63 -15.15 1.65
CA ALA A 137 -5.32 -14.18 0.61
C ALA A 137 -6.44 -14.10 -0.44
N TRP A 138 -6.86 -15.26 -0.97
CA TRP A 138 -7.66 -15.39 -2.19
C TRP A 138 -9.18 -15.43 -1.93
N ASP A 139 -9.63 -16.11 -0.87
CA ASP A 139 -11.05 -16.30 -0.57
C ASP A 139 -11.53 -15.23 0.43
N THR A 140 -12.41 -14.35 -0.07
CA THR A 140 -12.94 -13.22 0.73
C THR A 140 -13.88 -13.69 1.85
N ASP A 141 -14.62 -14.77 1.64
CA ASP A 141 -15.53 -15.31 2.65
C ASP A 141 -14.75 -16.06 3.73
N PHE A 142 -13.74 -16.83 3.33
CA PHE A 142 -12.78 -17.42 4.28
C PHE A 142 -12.07 -16.34 5.10
N LYS A 143 -11.53 -15.30 4.45
CA LYS A 143 -10.85 -14.18 5.13
C LYS A 143 -11.73 -13.53 6.20
N ARG A 144 -13.02 -13.36 5.92
CA ARG A 144 -14.00 -12.77 6.85
C ARG A 144 -14.32 -13.71 8.00
N SER A 145 -14.69 -14.95 7.70
CA SER A 145 -15.04 -15.95 8.72
C SER A 145 -13.86 -16.27 9.63
N PHE A 146 -12.65 -16.34 9.08
CA PHE A 146 -11.40 -16.56 9.82
C PHE A 146 -11.15 -15.44 10.86
N ARG A 147 -11.31 -14.17 10.47
CA ARG A 147 -11.15 -13.04 11.40
C ARG A 147 -12.23 -13.03 12.47
N GLN A 148 -13.48 -13.27 12.07
CA GLN A 148 -14.62 -13.28 12.98
C GLN A 148 -14.52 -14.41 14.00
N GLN A 149 -14.06 -15.59 13.59
CA GLN A 149 -13.84 -16.71 14.50
C GLN A 149 -12.83 -16.35 15.59
N ILE A 150 -11.63 -15.87 15.20
CA ILE A 150 -10.60 -15.47 16.17
C ILE A 150 -11.12 -14.36 17.08
N SER A 151 -11.78 -13.34 16.51
CA SER A 151 -12.37 -12.21 17.24
C SER A 151 -13.34 -12.69 18.33
N ASN A 152 -14.20 -13.66 18.02
CA ASN A 152 -15.14 -14.24 18.97
C ASN A 152 -14.44 -15.10 20.03
N ASP A 153 -13.46 -15.92 19.63
CA ASP A 153 -12.80 -16.88 20.50
C ASP A 153 -11.95 -16.20 21.59
N ILE A 154 -11.32 -15.05 21.28
CA ILE A 154 -10.48 -14.30 22.23
C ILE A 154 -11.06 -12.93 22.64
N VAL A 155 -12.29 -12.63 22.21
CA VAL A 155 -13.08 -11.44 22.60
C VAL A 155 -12.35 -10.12 22.32
N ILE A 156 -11.95 -9.91 21.06
CA ILE A 156 -11.35 -8.66 20.56
C ILE A 156 -12.01 -8.21 19.27
N ASP A 157 -11.82 -6.95 18.87
CA ASP A 157 -12.36 -6.45 17.60
C ASP A 157 -11.68 -7.11 16.38
N GLU A 158 -12.45 -7.41 15.33
CA GLU A 158 -11.94 -7.94 14.06
C GLU A 158 -10.83 -7.05 13.45
N SER A 159 -10.87 -5.74 13.71
CA SER A 159 -9.82 -4.81 13.27
C SER A 159 -8.48 -5.09 13.94
N ASP A 160 -8.47 -5.54 15.19
CA ASP A 160 -7.24 -5.87 15.91
C ASP A 160 -6.71 -7.24 15.47
N VAL A 161 -7.60 -8.20 15.19
CA VAL A 161 -7.22 -9.45 14.50
C VAL A 161 -6.56 -9.14 13.16
N LYS A 162 -7.15 -8.25 12.35
CA LYS A 162 -6.57 -7.83 11.06
C LYS A 162 -5.18 -7.22 11.22
N LYS A 163 -4.98 -6.33 12.21
CA LYS A 163 -3.66 -5.72 12.49
C LYS A 163 -2.64 -6.79 12.83
N GLU A 164 -3.00 -7.76 13.66
CA GLU A 164 -2.08 -8.81 14.09
C GLU A 164 -1.68 -9.73 12.92
N LEU A 165 -2.65 -10.19 12.13
CA LEU A 165 -2.39 -10.98 10.91
C LEU A 165 -1.50 -10.24 9.90
N THR A 166 -1.75 -8.92 9.74
CA THR A 166 -0.92 -8.07 8.88
C THR A 166 0.50 -7.99 9.42
N ALA A 167 0.67 -7.85 10.74
CA ALA A 167 1.98 -7.78 11.36
C ALA A 167 2.74 -9.11 11.23
N PHE A 168 2.06 -10.26 11.38
CA PHE A 168 2.67 -11.58 11.16
C PHE A 168 3.10 -11.77 9.71
N ALA A 169 2.31 -11.33 8.73
CA ALA A 169 2.71 -11.37 7.32
C ALA A 169 3.97 -10.53 7.04
N ASN A 170 4.19 -9.46 7.83
CA ASN A 170 5.33 -8.55 7.72
C ASN A 170 6.53 -8.88 8.65
N GLY A 171 6.58 -10.04 9.29
CA GLY A 171 7.76 -10.45 10.06
C GLY A 171 7.63 -10.37 11.58
N LYS A 172 6.48 -9.95 12.12
CA LYS A 172 6.27 -10.00 13.57
C LYS A 172 6.29 -11.47 14.03
N ARG A 173 7.01 -11.74 15.12
CA ARG A 173 7.14 -13.10 15.69
C ARG A 173 6.48 -13.32 17.04
N ASN A 174 6.08 -12.24 17.70
CA ASN A 174 5.48 -12.30 19.02
C ASN A 174 4.06 -11.77 18.95
N SER A 175 3.14 -12.46 19.60
CA SER A 175 1.80 -11.95 19.85
C SER A 175 1.56 -11.82 21.34
N HIS A 176 0.69 -10.88 21.69
CA HIS A 176 0.05 -10.86 23.00
C HIS A 176 -1.27 -11.65 22.98
N LEU A 177 -1.68 -12.14 21.80
CA LEU A 177 -2.90 -12.88 21.57
C LEU A 177 -2.55 -14.35 21.39
N GLU A 178 -3.05 -15.19 22.28
CA GLU A 178 -2.85 -16.64 22.22
C GLU A 178 -4.03 -17.28 21.49
N HIS A 179 -3.82 -17.71 20.24
CA HIS A 179 -4.83 -18.44 19.46
C HIS A 179 -4.15 -19.39 18.45
N PRO A 180 -4.52 -20.68 18.38
CA PRO A 180 -3.86 -21.66 17.51
C PRO A 180 -3.85 -21.26 16.01
N MET A 181 -4.93 -20.62 15.54
CA MET A 181 -4.99 -20.15 14.15
C MET A 181 -4.08 -18.95 13.88
N LEU A 182 -3.82 -18.11 14.89
CA LEU A 182 -2.85 -17.00 14.78
C LEU A 182 -1.42 -17.54 14.70
N GLU A 183 -1.10 -18.53 15.55
CA GLU A 183 0.20 -19.21 15.54
C GLU A 183 0.46 -19.92 14.20
N MET A 184 -0.51 -20.69 13.70
CA MET A 184 -0.40 -21.36 12.41
C MET A 184 -0.23 -20.36 11.25
N PHE A 185 -0.98 -19.26 11.27
CA PHE A 185 -0.86 -18.21 10.26
C PHE A 185 0.53 -17.56 10.29
N GLN A 186 1.07 -17.31 11.48
CA GLN A 186 2.41 -16.79 11.67
C GLN A 186 3.47 -17.74 11.13
N GLN A 187 3.40 -19.03 11.47
CA GLN A 187 4.36 -20.05 11.02
C GLN A 187 4.38 -20.16 9.49
N GLN A 188 3.19 -20.27 8.86
CA GLN A 188 3.07 -20.30 7.40
C GLN A 188 3.59 -19.00 6.77
N SER A 189 3.28 -17.84 7.34
CA SER A 189 3.77 -16.56 6.83
C SER A 189 5.30 -16.43 6.92
N ASP A 190 5.91 -16.94 7.99
CA ASP A 190 7.37 -16.90 8.18
C ASP A 190 8.10 -17.84 7.22
N ARG A 191 7.59 -19.05 7.05
CA ARG A 191 8.11 -20.00 6.06
C ARG A 191 7.99 -19.43 4.63
N LEU A 192 6.83 -18.84 4.30
CA LEU A 192 6.57 -18.20 2.99
C LEU A 192 7.62 -17.14 2.67
N ARG A 193 7.93 -16.25 3.62
CA ARG A 193 8.97 -15.21 3.44
C ARG A 193 10.35 -15.80 3.20
N ARG A 194 10.74 -16.80 3.98
CA ARG A 194 12.06 -17.45 3.85
C ARG A 194 12.20 -18.11 2.48
N GLU A 195 11.17 -18.83 2.02
CA GLU A 195 11.18 -19.46 0.69
C GLU A 195 11.21 -18.44 -0.44
N VAL A 196 10.45 -17.34 -0.35
CA VAL A 196 10.52 -16.26 -1.36
C VAL A 196 11.91 -15.65 -1.42
N LEU A 197 12.54 -15.36 -0.27
CA LEU A 197 13.91 -14.82 -0.24
C LEU A 197 14.92 -15.80 -0.86
N ALA A 198 14.84 -17.09 -0.52
CA ALA A 198 15.71 -18.12 -1.08
C ALA A 198 15.58 -18.23 -2.60
N LEU A 199 14.33 -18.20 -3.11
CA LEU A 199 14.07 -18.23 -4.54
C LEU A 199 14.61 -16.99 -5.25
N ILE A 200 14.32 -15.80 -4.73
CA ILE A 200 14.76 -14.54 -5.37
C ILE A 200 16.27 -14.40 -5.33
N PHE A 201 16.92 -14.81 -4.23
CA PHE A 201 18.38 -14.89 -4.17
C PHE A 201 18.97 -15.80 -5.26
N THR A 202 18.27 -16.88 -5.60
CA THR A 202 18.75 -17.89 -6.57
C THR A 202 18.45 -17.51 -8.02
N TYR A 203 17.24 -17.07 -8.30
CA TYR A 203 16.74 -16.90 -9.67
C TYR A 203 16.70 -15.44 -10.14
N GLU A 204 16.65 -14.47 -9.23
CA GLU A 204 16.52 -13.04 -9.54
C GLU A 204 17.52 -12.21 -8.72
N PRO A 205 18.84 -12.47 -8.86
CA PRO A 205 19.87 -11.88 -8.00
C PRO A 205 19.94 -10.35 -8.10
N ASP A 206 19.57 -9.76 -9.23
CA ASP A 206 19.52 -8.31 -9.40
C ASP A 206 18.41 -7.68 -8.55
N VAL A 207 17.21 -8.29 -8.54
CA VAL A 207 16.09 -7.87 -7.67
C VAL A 207 16.49 -8.02 -6.20
N PHE A 208 17.17 -9.12 -5.87
CA PHE A 208 17.68 -9.35 -4.53
C PHE A 208 18.67 -8.27 -4.08
N ALA A 209 19.63 -7.90 -4.94
CA ALA A 209 20.63 -6.89 -4.67
C ALA A 209 20.00 -5.49 -4.47
N ILE A 210 19.02 -5.13 -5.30
CA ILE A 210 18.23 -3.91 -5.13
C ILE A 210 17.55 -3.91 -3.76
N ALA A 211 16.83 -4.98 -3.42
CA ALA A 211 16.13 -5.09 -2.15
C ALA A 211 17.07 -5.00 -0.93
N LEU A 212 18.24 -5.63 -1.04
CA LEU A 212 19.28 -5.56 0.00
C LEU A 212 19.77 -4.12 0.20
N SER A 213 20.07 -3.41 -0.90
CA SER A 213 20.55 -2.02 -0.86
C SER A 213 19.53 -1.07 -0.22
N GLN A 214 18.23 -1.31 -0.45
CA GLN A 214 17.15 -0.50 0.13
C GLN A 214 16.84 -0.83 1.59
N SER A 215 17.16 -2.05 2.07
CA SER A 215 16.80 -2.50 3.40
C SER A 215 17.40 -1.67 4.56
N ARG A 216 18.47 -0.89 4.31
CA ARG A 216 19.19 -0.06 5.31
C ARG A 216 19.57 -0.81 6.61
N LYS A 217 19.59 -2.13 6.59
CA LYS A 217 19.94 -2.97 7.75
C LYS A 217 21.35 -3.50 7.57
N ASP A 218 22.14 -3.38 8.63
CA ASP A 218 23.42 -4.05 8.73
C ASP A 218 23.15 -5.55 8.87
N LEU A 219 23.30 -6.26 7.76
CA LEU A 219 23.23 -7.72 7.70
C LEU A 219 24.65 -8.29 7.77
N PRO A 220 24.89 -9.38 8.49
CA PRO A 220 26.18 -10.07 8.45
C PRO A 220 26.55 -10.49 7.03
N ASP A 221 27.84 -10.47 6.69
CA ASP A 221 28.32 -10.86 5.36
C ASP A 221 28.05 -12.34 5.03
N ASN A 222 27.86 -13.17 6.06
CA ASN A 222 27.69 -14.62 5.95
C ASN A 222 26.23 -15.08 6.12
N VAL A 223 25.24 -14.20 5.87
CA VAL A 223 23.83 -14.60 5.95
C VAL A 223 23.55 -15.70 4.94
N ASN A 224 23.05 -16.83 5.43
CA ASN A 224 22.54 -17.89 4.58
C ASN A 224 21.12 -17.55 4.13
N TRP A 225 20.96 -17.24 2.84
CA TRP A 225 19.67 -16.88 2.23
C TRP A 225 18.89 -18.10 1.73
N ILE A 226 19.52 -19.28 1.65
CA ILE A 226 18.93 -20.51 1.12
C ILE A 226 18.35 -21.38 2.25
N ASP A 227 18.82 -21.20 3.49
CA ASP A 227 18.29 -21.93 4.63
C ASP A 227 16.90 -21.42 5.02
N ILE A 228 15.89 -22.23 4.74
CA ILE A 228 14.48 -21.98 5.02
C ILE A 228 13.98 -22.68 6.29
N GLU A 229 14.78 -23.57 6.89
CA GLU A 229 14.36 -24.43 8.00
C GLU A 229 14.83 -23.88 9.35
N ALA A 230 16.02 -23.27 9.41
CA ALA A 230 16.59 -22.86 10.69
C ALA A 230 15.79 -21.72 11.37
N PRO A 231 15.50 -21.84 12.68
CA PRO A 231 15.01 -20.72 13.46
C PRO A 231 16.10 -19.65 13.54
N GLU A 232 15.77 -18.46 13.07
CA GLU A 232 16.71 -17.34 13.04
C GLU A 232 16.66 -16.57 14.35
N GLU A 233 17.81 -16.03 14.77
CA GLU A 233 17.87 -15.02 15.82
C GLU A 233 16.93 -13.83 15.48
N PRO A 234 16.19 -13.28 16.45
CA PRO A 234 15.16 -12.26 16.19
C PRO A 234 15.66 -11.05 15.39
N ALA A 235 16.89 -10.60 15.65
CA ALA A 235 17.49 -9.46 14.94
C ALA A 235 17.74 -9.77 13.45
N LEU A 236 18.24 -10.98 13.15
CA LEU A 236 18.47 -11.44 11.78
C LEU A 236 17.14 -11.59 11.04
N ALA A 237 16.15 -12.20 11.67
CA ALA A 237 14.82 -12.36 11.11
C ALA A 237 14.15 -11.03 10.77
N TYR A 238 14.30 -10.04 11.65
CA TYR A 238 13.80 -8.70 11.41
C TYR A 238 14.52 -8.03 10.23
N ALA A 239 15.84 -8.18 10.13
CA ALA A 239 16.62 -7.66 9.03
C ALA A 239 16.24 -8.32 7.69
N LYS A 240 16.10 -9.65 7.66
CA LYS A 240 15.61 -10.39 6.48
C LYS A 240 14.18 -10.02 6.10
N SER A 241 13.30 -9.79 7.07
CA SER A 241 11.93 -9.31 6.81
C SER A 241 11.92 -7.94 6.13
N SER A 242 12.90 -7.09 6.44
CA SER A 242 13.09 -5.82 5.74
C SER A 242 13.52 -6.01 4.28
N VAL A 243 14.42 -6.96 3.99
CA VAL A 243 14.79 -7.30 2.60
C VAL A 243 13.58 -7.88 1.86
N PHE A 244 12.85 -8.79 2.50
CA PHE A 244 11.62 -9.35 1.94
C PHE A 244 10.61 -8.25 1.58
N PHE A 245 10.45 -7.24 2.43
CA PHE A 245 9.59 -6.09 2.15
C PHE A 245 9.92 -5.42 0.81
N PHE A 246 11.20 -5.18 0.53
CA PHE A 246 11.61 -4.57 -0.73
C PHE A 246 11.49 -5.53 -1.92
N VAL A 247 11.70 -6.83 -1.72
CA VAL A 247 11.47 -7.85 -2.77
C VAL A 247 10.01 -7.84 -3.22
N TRP A 248 9.05 -7.99 -2.31
CA TRP A 248 7.65 -8.13 -2.76
C TRP A 248 7.09 -6.79 -3.26
N THR A 249 7.54 -5.65 -2.73
CA THR A 249 7.11 -4.33 -3.21
C THR A 249 7.67 -3.95 -4.58
N TYR A 250 8.80 -4.54 -4.99
CA TYR A 250 9.31 -4.44 -6.35
C TYR A 250 8.31 -5.04 -7.36
N TYR A 251 7.78 -6.23 -7.08
CA TYR A 251 6.76 -6.87 -7.94
C TYR A 251 5.37 -6.22 -7.81
N GLU A 252 4.98 -5.76 -6.61
CA GLU A 252 3.79 -4.92 -6.42
C GLU A 252 3.83 -3.70 -7.34
N LYS A 253 5.00 -3.05 -7.50
CA LYS A 253 5.16 -1.94 -8.43
C LYS A 253 4.91 -2.35 -9.87
N GLN A 254 5.45 -3.48 -10.34
CA GLN A 254 5.22 -3.93 -11.72
C GLN A 254 3.72 -4.18 -11.99
N ILE A 255 3.03 -4.82 -11.03
CA ILE A 255 1.57 -5.01 -11.09
C ILE A 255 0.87 -3.66 -11.20
N ARG A 256 1.27 -2.70 -10.37
CA ARG A 256 0.70 -1.35 -10.37
C ARG A 256 0.98 -0.58 -11.66
N ASP A 257 2.17 -0.70 -12.23
CA ASP A 257 2.52 -0.06 -13.50
C ASP A 257 1.66 -0.60 -14.64
N ALA A 258 1.37 -1.92 -14.63
CA ALA A 258 0.41 -2.52 -15.55
C ALA A 258 -1.00 -1.94 -15.34
N MET A 259 -1.42 -1.68 -14.10
CA MET A 259 -2.70 -1.00 -13.83
C MET A 259 -2.69 0.46 -14.32
N LEU A 260 -1.63 1.22 -14.03
CA LEU A 260 -1.49 2.61 -14.45
C LEU A 260 -1.45 2.74 -15.99
N SER A 261 -1.00 1.71 -16.72
CA SER A 261 -1.05 1.72 -18.19
C SER A 261 -2.47 1.83 -18.77
N LEU A 262 -3.50 1.54 -17.97
CA LEU A 262 -4.92 1.58 -18.38
C LEU A 262 -5.61 2.92 -18.11
N VAL A 263 -4.98 3.79 -17.31
CA VAL A 263 -5.55 5.08 -16.88
C VAL A 263 -4.53 6.20 -16.96
N ASP A 264 -4.91 7.29 -17.61
CA ASP A 264 -4.08 8.48 -17.81
C ASP A 264 -4.00 9.40 -16.57
N ASP A 265 -4.95 9.25 -15.64
CA ASP A 265 -5.06 10.02 -14.41
C ASP A 265 -4.74 9.21 -13.13
N GLY A 266 -4.13 8.03 -13.31
CA GLY A 266 -3.84 7.10 -12.23
C GLY A 266 -2.85 7.66 -11.21
N ILE A 267 -3.21 7.58 -9.92
CA ILE A 267 -2.33 7.93 -8.80
C ILE A 267 -1.94 6.64 -8.07
N PRO A 268 -0.65 6.27 -8.04
CA PRO A 268 -0.20 5.10 -7.30
C PRO A 268 -0.29 5.33 -5.78
N LEU A 269 -0.73 4.32 -5.03
CA LEU A 269 -0.81 4.39 -3.58
C LEU A 269 -0.65 3.02 -2.91
N HIS A 270 0.47 2.78 -2.23
CA HIS A 270 0.74 1.50 -1.54
C HIS A 270 0.52 0.27 -2.42
N ASP A 271 -0.52 -0.52 -2.23
CA ASP A 271 -0.94 -1.71 -2.99
C ASP A 271 -2.15 -1.42 -3.91
N ALA A 272 -2.40 -0.15 -4.23
CA ALA A 272 -3.52 0.29 -5.03
C ALA A 272 -3.13 1.33 -6.10
N ILE A 273 -4.06 1.60 -7.00
CA ILE A 273 -4.12 2.84 -7.77
C ILE A 273 -5.45 3.54 -7.55
N TYR A 274 -5.45 4.86 -7.74
CA TYR A 274 -6.64 5.68 -7.69
C TYR A 274 -6.84 6.36 -9.03
N SER A 275 -8.05 6.35 -9.58
CA SER A 275 -8.39 7.04 -10.83
C SER A 275 -9.80 7.61 -10.75
N ARG A 276 -10.06 8.73 -11.42
CA ARG A 276 -11.42 9.29 -11.59
C ARG A 276 -12.21 8.53 -12.63
N ARG A 277 -11.55 7.71 -13.44
CA ARG A 277 -12.19 6.83 -14.42
C ARG A 277 -12.68 5.57 -13.71
N ILE A 278 -13.90 5.17 -14.05
CA ILE A 278 -14.45 3.88 -13.65
C ILE A 278 -13.99 2.86 -14.68
N VAL A 279 -13.20 1.89 -14.25
CA VAL A 279 -12.68 0.78 -15.05
C VAL A 279 -13.07 -0.51 -14.33
N SER A 280 -13.50 -1.53 -15.07
CA SER A 280 -13.87 -2.82 -14.47
C SER A 280 -12.64 -3.54 -13.88
N PRO A 281 -12.75 -4.16 -12.69
CA PRO A 281 -11.67 -4.97 -12.11
C PRO A 281 -11.07 -5.99 -13.09
N ASP A 282 -11.90 -6.71 -13.84
CA ASP A 282 -11.47 -7.70 -14.84
C ASP A 282 -10.50 -7.15 -15.89
N THR A 283 -10.62 -5.86 -16.23
CA THR A 283 -9.72 -5.20 -17.20
C THR A 283 -8.33 -5.02 -16.60
N PHE A 284 -8.25 -4.63 -15.33
CA PHE A 284 -6.99 -4.56 -14.60
C PHE A 284 -6.38 -5.95 -14.42
N GLU A 285 -7.16 -6.91 -13.93
CA GLU A 285 -6.70 -8.29 -13.70
C GLU A 285 -6.11 -8.90 -14.97
N LYS A 286 -6.78 -8.72 -16.11
CA LYS A 286 -6.29 -9.19 -17.41
C LYS A 286 -4.97 -8.52 -17.79
N ALA A 287 -4.90 -7.19 -17.71
CA ALA A 287 -3.69 -6.45 -18.09
C ALA A 287 -2.49 -6.82 -17.20
N ILE A 288 -2.72 -7.01 -15.90
CA ILE A 288 -1.70 -7.46 -14.96
C ILE A 288 -1.18 -8.84 -15.35
N PHE A 289 -2.09 -9.80 -15.61
CA PHE A 289 -1.69 -11.13 -16.03
C PHE A 289 -0.90 -11.12 -17.34
N ASP A 290 -1.39 -10.42 -18.35
CA ASP A 290 -0.75 -10.34 -19.67
C ASP A 290 0.67 -9.72 -19.59
N GLN A 291 0.86 -8.69 -18.75
CA GLN A 291 2.13 -7.94 -18.68
C GLN A 291 3.13 -8.53 -17.68
N THR A 292 2.64 -9.09 -16.57
CA THR A 292 3.49 -9.46 -15.43
C THR A 292 3.46 -10.95 -15.13
N GLY A 293 2.49 -11.70 -15.66
CA GLY A 293 2.24 -13.11 -15.36
C GLY A 293 1.71 -13.36 -13.93
N PHE A 294 1.31 -12.32 -13.19
CA PHE A 294 0.67 -12.48 -11.89
C PHE A 294 -0.85 -12.56 -12.04
N GLU A 295 -1.45 -13.56 -11.40
CA GLU A 295 -2.89 -13.62 -11.19
C GLU A 295 -3.25 -12.89 -9.89
N VAL A 296 -4.09 -11.87 -10.00
CA VAL A 296 -4.46 -11.00 -8.88
C VAL A 296 -5.98 -10.81 -8.81
N LYS A 297 -6.45 -10.27 -7.68
CA LYS A 297 -7.83 -9.82 -7.53
C LYS A 297 -7.88 -8.34 -7.18
N ILE A 298 -8.65 -7.57 -7.97
CA ILE A 298 -8.82 -6.14 -7.76
C ILE A 298 -10.13 -5.86 -7.04
N ALA A 299 -10.07 -5.06 -5.97
CA ALA A 299 -11.21 -4.68 -5.13
C ALA A 299 -11.48 -3.17 -5.10
#